data_AF-A0A8D2BA14-F1
#
_entry.id   AF-A0A8D2BA14-F1
#
_cell.length_a   1.000
_cell.length_b   1.000
_cell.length_c   1.000
_cell.angle_alpha   90.00
_cell.angle_beta   90.00
_cell.angle_gamma   90.00
#
_symmetry.space_group_name_H-M   'P 1'
#
loop_
_entity.id
_entity.type
_entity.pdbx_description
1 polymer ?
#
loop_
_entity_poly.entity_id
_entity_poly.type
_entity_poly.pdbx_seq_one_letter_code
_entity_poly.pdbx_strand_id
1 'polypeptide(L)'
;MIALRFSKCVVIFAFLVPSVCALDTFIAAVYEHAVILPNRTEKPVSKEEALLLMNKNIDVLEKAVKLAAKQGAHIIVTPEDGIYGWVFTRESIDPYLEDIPAPEVNWIPCRDPQRFGYTPVQERLSCLAKDNSIYVVANIGDKKPCNASDPHCPPDGRYQYNTDVVFDSKGRLVARYHKYNLFAPEIQFDFPKDPELVTFDTPFGKFGIFTCFDIFSHHPAVVVVNEFQWTVFSTPRPGTTYCPSSLLSHSIQPGLEPWASTCWLQIPTTPACT
;
A
#
# COMPACT_ATOMS: atom_id res chain seq x y z
N MET A 1 -24.64 -46.76 -57.64
CA MET A 1 -24.34 -46.41 -56.24
C MET A 1 -23.00 -45.70 -56.20
N ILE A 2 -22.99 -44.38 -56.00
CA ILE A 2 -21.77 -43.57 -55.92
C ILE A 2 -21.36 -43.54 -54.45
N ALA A 3 -20.21 -44.13 -54.12
CA ALA A 3 -19.68 -44.14 -52.76
C ALA A 3 -18.98 -42.80 -52.47
N LEU A 4 -19.62 -41.93 -51.69
CA LEU A 4 -18.99 -40.74 -51.12
C LEU A 4 -17.98 -41.17 -50.04
N ARG A 5 -16.69 -40.96 -50.29
CA ARG A 5 -15.65 -41.06 -49.25
C ARG A 5 -15.60 -39.75 -48.46
N PHE A 6 -16.12 -39.77 -47.23
CA PHE A 6 -15.92 -38.68 -46.28
C PHE A 6 -14.49 -38.76 -45.71
N SER A 7 -13.66 -37.77 -46.03
CA SER A 7 -12.37 -37.56 -45.39
C SER A 7 -12.61 -37.14 -43.95
N LYS A 8 -12.11 -37.92 -42.98
CA LYS A 8 -12.18 -37.60 -41.56
C LYS A 8 -11.11 -36.54 -41.25
N CYS A 9 -11.48 -35.26 -41.30
CA CYS A 9 -10.65 -34.20 -40.73
C CYS A 9 -10.72 -34.29 -39.20
N VAL A 10 -9.63 -34.70 -38.57
CA VAL A 10 -9.45 -34.63 -37.11
C VAL A 10 -9.17 -33.18 -36.76
N VAL A 11 -10.13 -32.51 -36.13
CA VAL A 11 -9.93 -31.16 -35.57
C VAL A 11 -9.32 -31.33 -34.19
N ILE A 12 -8.02 -31.06 -34.07
CA ILE A 12 -7.31 -31.04 -32.79
C ILE A 12 -7.61 -29.69 -32.12
N PHE A 13 -8.47 -29.68 -31.12
CA PHE A 13 -8.60 -28.54 -30.21
C PHE A 13 -7.40 -28.54 -29.26
N ALA A 14 -6.41 -27.69 -29.56
CA ALA A 14 -5.36 -27.37 -28.60
C ALA A 14 -5.98 -26.51 -27.49
N PHE A 15 -6.26 -27.14 -26.34
CA PHE A 15 -6.52 -26.40 -25.11
C PHE A 15 -5.21 -25.72 -24.69
N LEU A 16 -5.02 -24.47 -25.12
CA LEU A 16 -4.05 -23.57 -24.49
C LEU A 16 -4.60 -23.26 -23.10
N VAL A 17 -4.20 -24.07 -22.11
CA VAL A 17 -4.34 -23.71 -20.71
C VAL A 17 -3.36 -22.54 -20.49
N PRO A 18 -3.83 -21.31 -20.20
CA PRO A 18 -2.91 -20.25 -19.84
C PRO A 18 -2.25 -20.65 -18.52
N SER A 19 -1.00 -21.09 -18.61
CA SER A 19 -0.16 -21.24 -17.43
C SER A 19 0.01 -19.84 -16.85
N VAL A 20 -0.64 -19.57 -15.72
CA VAL A 20 -0.37 -18.37 -14.92
C VAL A 20 1.00 -18.61 -14.29
N CYS A 21 2.07 -18.34 -15.05
CA CYS A 21 3.41 -18.35 -14.49
C CYS A 21 3.52 -17.14 -13.58
N ALA A 22 3.56 -17.39 -12.27
CA ALA A 22 4.10 -16.40 -11.34
C ALA A 22 5.55 -16.09 -11.78
N LEU A 23 5.94 -14.82 -11.73
CA LEU A 23 7.33 -14.43 -11.95
C LEU A 23 8.20 -15.03 -10.85
N ASP A 24 9.27 -15.74 -11.23
CA ASP A 24 10.21 -16.36 -10.28
C ASP A 24 10.98 -15.31 -9.47
N THR A 25 11.15 -14.11 -10.01
CA THR A 25 11.81 -12.97 -9.35
C THR A 25 11.12 -11.66 -9.69
N PHE A 26 11.27 -10.65 -8.83
CA PHE A 26 10.81 -9.29 -9.09
C PHE A 26 11.82 -8.26 -8.57
N ILE A 27 11.72 -7.05 -9.10
CA ILE A 27 12.54 -5.91 -8.66
C ILE A 27 11.66 -5.05 -7.76
N ALA A 28 12.09 -4.87 -6.52
CA ALA A 28 11.45 -3.97 -5.56
C ALA A 28 12.21 -2.64 -5.49
N ALA A 29 11.49 -1.55 -5.25
CA ALA A 29 12.06 -0.25 -4.93
C ALA A 29 11.49 0.26 -3.61
N VAL A 30 12.32 1.00 -2.87
CA VAL A 30 11.90 1.74 -1.69
C VAL A 30 12.43 3.15 -1.82
N TYR A 31 11.60 4.13 -1.47
CA TYR A 31 12.02 5.52 -1.46
C TYR A 31 12.05 6.07 -0.05
N GLU A 32 13.24 6.49 0.38
CA GLU A 32 13.40 7.29 1.58
C GLU A 32 13.09 8.76 1.25
N HIS A 33 12.06 9.32 1.87
CA HIS A 33 11.55 10.64 1.54
C HIS A 33 11.92 11.67 2.61
N ALA A 34 12.49 12.79 2.16
CA ALA A 34 12.62 13.99 2.98
C ALA A 34 11.29 14.77 2.94
N VAL A 35 10.37 14.38 3.82
CA VAL A 35 9.00 14.91 3.83
C VAL A 35 8.96 16.43 3.97
N ILE A 36 8.21 17.08 3.09
CA ILE A 36 7.89 18.51 3.20
C ILE A 36 6.77 18.63 4.24
N LEU A 37 7.14 19.07 5.44
CA LEU A 37 6.24 19.18 6.58
C LEU A 37 5.33 20.42 6.48
N PRO A 38 4.11 20.36 7.01
CA PRO A 38 3.27 21.54 7.19
C PRO A 38 3.91 22.49 8.22
N ASN A 39 3.59 23.78 8.09
CA ASN A 39 3.87 24.72 9.18
C ASN A 39 3.04 24.33 10.41
N ARG A 40 3.65 24.41 11.59
CA ARG A 40 2.93 24.14 12.84
C ARG A 40 1.91 25.25 13.10
N THR A 41 0.64 24.96 12.88
CA THR A 41 -0.48 25.87 13.15
C THR A 41 -1.39 25.27 14.23
N GLU A 42 -1.91 26.11 15.13
CA GLU A 42 -2.91 25.67 16.12
C GLU A 42 -4.29 25.44 15.51
N LYS A 43 -4.57 26.08 14.36
CA LYS A 43 -5.84 25.97 13.65
C LYS A 43 -5.71 25.05 12.42
N PRO A 44 -6.77 24.30 12.08
CA PRO A 44 -6.84 23.55 10.82
C PRO A 44 -6.68 24.48 9.61
N VAL A 45 -5.93 24.02 8.63
CA VAL A 45 -5.80 24.68 7.31
C VAL A 45 -7.01 24.40 6.43
N SER A 46 -7.16 25.10 5.31
CA SER A 46 -8.18 24.76 4.32
C SER A 46 -7.87 23.42 3.63
N LYS A 47 -8.88 22.77 3.03
CA LYS A 47 -8.68 21.54 2.24
C LYS A 47 -7.78 21.78 1.04
N GLU A 48 -7.87 22.95 0.42
CA GLU A 48 -7.04 23.37 -0.71
C GLU A 48 -5.57 23.54 -0.30
N GLU A 49 -5.33 24.14 0.87
CA GLU A 49 -3.98 24.27 1.43
C GLU A 49 -3.37 22.91 1.79
N ALA A 50 -4.15 22.04 2.42
CA ALA A 50 -3.76 20.66 2.71
C ALA A 50 -3.41 19.90 1.43
N LEU A 51 -4.29 19.94 0.43
CA LEU A 51 -4.07 19.30 -0.86
C LEU A 51 -2.85 19.87 -1.60
N LEU A 52 -2.60 21.18 -1.52
CA LEU A 52 -1.40 21.79 -2.11
C LEU A 52 -0.12 21.23 -1.49
N LEU A 53 -0.08 21.06 -0.17
CA LEU A 53 1.06 20.45 0.52
C LEU A 53 1.23 18.98 0.12
N MET A 54 0.15 18.20 0.16
CA MET A 54 0.17 16.79 -0.24
C MET A 54 0.67 16.63 -1.67
N ASN A 55 0.21 17.48 -2.58
CA ASN A 55 0.68 17.48 -3.97
C ASN A 55 2.17 17.79 -4.11
N LYS A 56 2.75 18.69 -3.29
CA LYS A 56 4.19 18.95 -3.29
C LYS A 56 4.99 17.70 -2.89
N ASN A 57 4.52 16.95 -1.89
CA ASN A 57 5.16 15.69 -1.53
C ASN A 57 4.99 14.64 -2.64
N ILE A 58 3.79 14.52 -3.21
CA ILE A 58 3.53 13.61 -4.32
C ILE A 58 4.38 13.96 -5.56
N ASP A 59 4.66 15.24 -5.84
CA ASP A 59 5.57 15.65 -6.93
C ASP A 59 6.99 15.08 -6.75
N VAL A 60 7.46 14.95 -5.51
CA VAL A 60 8.76 14.35 -5.18
C VAL A 60 8.69 12.83 -5.33
N LEU A 61 7.65 12.20 -4.78
CA LEU A 61 7.43 10.75 -4.89
C LEU A 61 7.28 10.32 -6.36
N GLU A 62 6.60 11.12 -7.18
CA GLU A 62 6.43 10.88 -8.61
C GLU A 62 7.75 10.73 -9.35
N LYS A 63 8.78 11.52 -8.99
CA LYS A 63 10.13 11.40 -9.57
C LYS A 63 10.76 10.06 -9.20
N ALA A 64 10.59 9.62 -7.96
CA ALA A 64 11.08 8.33 -7.48
C ALA A 64 10.35 7.16 -8.17
N VAL A 65 9.03 7.21 -8.28
CA VAL A 65 8.20 6.22 -8.98
C VAL A 65 8.62 6.10 -10.44
N LYS A 66 8.76 7.24 -11.15
CA LYS A 66 9.22 7.27 -12.55
C LYS A 66 10.62 6.68 -12.71
N LEU A 67 11.53 6.96 -11.78
CA LEU A 67 12.89 6.43 -11.82
C LEU A 67 12.90 4.92 -11.57
N ALA A 68 12.17 4.45 -10.55
CA ALA A 68 12.05 3.03 -10.22
C ALA A 68 11.44 2.24 -11.38
N ALA A 69 10.36 2.73 -11.99
CA ALA A 69 9.74 2.12 -13.15
C ALA A 69 10.70 2.04 -14.35
N LYS A 70 11.49 3.11 -14.61
CA LYS A 70 12.54 3.10 -15.65
C LYS A 70 13.63 2.06 -15.39
N GLN A 71 13.90 1.74 -14.12
CA GLN A 71 14.85 0.71 -13.72
C GLN A 71 14.22 -0.70 -13.68
N GLY A 72 12.95 -0.85 -14.06
CA GLY A 72 12.26 -2.14 -14.12
C GLY A 72 11.68 -2.60 -12.77
N ALA A 73 11.54 -1.71 -11.79
CA ALA A 73 10.86 -2.04 -10.54
C ALA A 73 9.38 -2.42 -10.80
N HIS A 74 8.94 -3.48 -10.14
CA HIS A 74 7.58 -4.02 -10.21
C HIS A 74 6.68 -3.42 -9.13
N ILE A 75 7.29 -3.05 -7.99
CA ILE A 75 6.64 -2.42 -6.85
C ILE A 75 7.57 -1.36 -6.26
N ILE A 76 7.00 -0.23 -5.83
CA ILE A 76 7.69 0.80 -5.06
C ILE A 76 6.94 1.09 -3.76
N VAL A 77 7.68 1.12 -2.65
CA VAL A 77 7.16 1.46 -1.33
C VAL A 77 7.60 2.87 -0.95
N THR A 78 6.64 3.68 -0.51
CA THR A 78 6.88 5.03 0.01
C THR A 78 6.62 5.06 1.53
N PRO A 79 7.21 6.02 2.27
CA PRO A 79 7.22 5.97 3.73
C PRO A 79 5.86 6.33 4.35
N GLU A 80 5.69 5.92 5.61
CA GLU A 80 4.58 6.37 6.46
C GLU A 80 4.63 7.90 6.60
N ASP A 81 3.46 8.55 6.65
CA ASP A 81 3.34 10.00 6.75
C ASP A 81 4.08 10.78 5.64
N GLY A 82 4.47 10.10 4.54
CA GLY A 82 5.28 10.67 3.47
C GLY A 82 4.59 11.77 2.66
N ILE A 83 3.27 11.89 2.79
CA ILE A 83 2.44 12.84 2.01
C ILE A 83 2.08 14.09 2.82
N TYR A 84 1.86 13.97 4.14
CA TYR A 84 1.38 15.07 4.99
C TYR A 84 2.20 15.30 6.28
N GLY A 85 3.12 14.40 6.68
CA GLY A 85 3.92 14.52 7.90
C GLY A 85 3.24 14.01 9.18
N TRP A 86 3.79 14.31 10.35
CA TRP A 86 3.41 13.64 11.62
C TRP A 86 3.05 14.60 12.78
N VAL A 87 2.80 15.89 12.50
CA VAL A 87 2.54 16.90 13.55
C VAL A 87 1.10 17.37 13.46
N PHE A 88 0.18 16.62 14.08
CA PHE A 88 -1.25 16.87 13.97
C PHE A 88 -2.02 16.66 15.29
N THR A 89 -3.20 17.26 15.34
CA THR A 89 -4.29 16.91 16.25
C THR A 89 -5.42 16.31 15.41
N ARG A 90 -6.46 15.77 16.07
CA ARG A 90 -7.66 15.27 15.36
C ARG A 90 -8.33 16.32 14.48
N GLU A 91 -8.27 17.59 14.85
CA GLU A 91 -8.86 18.68 14.08
C GLU A 91 -7.95 19.13 12.94
N SER A 92 -6.63 19.24 13.18
CA SER A 92 -5.71 19.74 12.16
C SER A 92 -5.41 18.73 11.05
N ILE A 93 -5.61 17.42 11.29
CA ILE A 93 -5.45 16.38 10.26
C ILE A 93 -6.66 16.28 9.31
N ASP A 94 -7.89 16.60 9.74
CA ASP A 94 -9.11 16.35 8.95
C ASP A 94 -9.06 16.89 7.49
N PRO A 95 -8.48 18.08 7.21
CA PRO A 95 -8.34 18.57 5.85
C PRO A 95 -7.49 17.69 4.92
N TYR A 96 -6.63 16.83 5.48
CA TYR A 96 -5.75 15.90 4.78
C TYR A 96 -6.37 14.52 4.54
N LEU A 97 -7.52 14.23 5.17
CA LEU A 97 -8.14 12.90 5.14
C LEU A 97 -9.15 12.77 4.00
N GLU A 98 -9.16 11.60 3.35
CA GLU A 98 -10.16 11.18 2.37
C GLU A 98 -10.95 9.98 2.88
N ASP A 99 -12.15 9.75 2.35
CA ASP A 99 -12.87 8.49 2.60
C ASP A 99 -12.34 7.44 1.59
N ILE A 100 -11.56 6.48 2.08
CA ILE A 100 -10.94 5.44 1.26
C ILE A 100 -11.85 4.20 1.26
N PRO A 101 -12.44 3.78 0.12
CA PRO A 101 -13.32 2.62 0.09
C PRO A 101 -12.55 1.32 0.34
N ALA A 102 -13.28 0.25 0.65
CA ALA A 102 -12.68 -1.08 0.74
C ALA A 102 -12.31 -1.59 -0.67
N PRO A 103 -11.17 -2.27 -0.89
CA PRO A 103 -10.70 -2.66 -2.22
C PRO A 103 -11.68 -3.52 -3.05
N GLU A 104 -12.59 -4.22 -2.40
CA GLU A 104 -13.61 -5.09 -3.02
C GLU A 104 -14.55 -4.33 -3.97
N VAL A 105 -14.64 -3.00 -3.83
CA VAL A 105 -15.40 -2.16 -4.77
C VAL A 105 -14.82 -2.14 -6.19
N ASN A 106 -13.62 -2.70 -6.38
CA ASN A 106 -12.93 -2.87 -7.67
C ASN A 106 -12.87 -1.53 -8.43
N TRP A 107 -12.13 -0.58 -7.88
CA TRP A 107 -12.08 0.79 -8.38
C TRP A 107 -10.69 1.18 -8.84
N ILE A 108 -10.64 1.89 -9.96
CA ILE A 108 -9.45 2.51 -10.52
C ILE A 108 -9.71 4.03 -10.47
N PRO A 109 -9.25 4.73 -9.42
CA PRO A 109 -9.47 6.17 -9.28
C PRO A 109 -9.05 6.97 -10.51
N CYS A 110 -7.93 6.65 -11.14
CA CYS A 110 -7.46 7.31 -12.35
C CYS A 110 -8.40 7.19 -13.56
N ARG A 111 -9.29 6.20 -13.57
CA ARG A 111 -10.24 5.96 -14.67
C ARG A 111 -11.63 6.50 -14.36
N ASP A 112 -12.04 6.46 -13.10
CA ASP A 112 -13.37 6.83 -12.65
C ASP A 112 -13.29 7.67 -11.35
N PRO A 113 -12.70 8.88 -11.42
CA PRO A 113 -12.34 9.64 -10.21
C PRO A 113 -13.55 10.15 -9.42
N GLN A 114 -14.73 10.23 -10.05
CA GLN A 114 -15.93 10.80 -9.42
C GLN A 114 -16.79 9.77 -8.68
N ARG A 115 -16.44 8.47 -8.73
CA ARG A 115 -17.26 7.38 -8.17
C ARG A 115 -17.51 7.50 -6.67
N PHE A 116 -16.52 7.97 -5.92
CA PHE A 116 -16.57 8.08 -4.45
C PHE A 116 -16.43 9.53 -3.97
N GLY A 117 -16.90 10.48 -4.79
CA GLY A 117 -16.85 11.90 -4.48
C GLY A 117 -15.46 12.51 -4.74
N TYR A 118 -15.04 13.42 -3.87
CA TYR A 118 -13.79 14.17 -4.05
C TYR A 118 -12.62 13.46 -3.37
N THR A 119 -11.85 12.69 -4.15
CA THR A 119 -10.71 11.87 -3.69
C THR A 119 -9.44 12.13 -4.52
N PRO A 120 -8.94 13.37 -4.57
CA PRO A 120 -7.83 13.77 -5.45
C PRO A 120 -6.50 13.06 -5.15
N VAL A 121 -6.22 12.70 -3.89
CA VAL A 121 -4.98 12.00 -3.51
C VAL A 121 -5.02 10.56 -4.01
N GLN A 122 -6.13 9.85 -3.82
CA GLN A 122 -6.34 8.51 -4.37
C GLN A 122 -6.29 8.50 -5.89
N GLU A 123 -6.90 9.49 -6.55
CA GLU A 123 -6.83 9.68 -8.01
C GLU A 123 -5.37 9.79 -8.48
N ARG A 124 -4.61 10.69 -7.83
CA ARG A 124 -3.23 10.97 -8.22
C ARG A 124 -2.31 9.76 -8.04
N LEU A 125 -2.42 9.06 -6.91
CA LEU A 125 -1.63 7.85 -6.64
C LEU A 125 -2.00 6.71 -7.60
N SER A 126 -3.29 6.54 -7.90
CA SER A 126 -3.77 5.59 -8.92
C SER A 126 -3.19 5.89 -10.31
N CYS A 127 -3.18 7.16 -10.72
CA CYS A 127 -2.58 7.54 -12.01
C CYS A 127 -1.07 7.33 -12.03
N LEU A 128 -0.37 7.63 -10.93
CA LEU A 128 1.06 7.36 -10.81
C LEU A 128 1.38 5.87 -11.02
N ALA A 129 0.61 4.98 -10.41
CA ALA A 129 0.76 3.54 -10.58
C ALA A 129 0.46 3.10 -12.03
N LYS A 130 -0.68 3.52 -12.57
CA LYS A 130 -1.13 3.18 -13.93
C LYS A 130 -0.15 3.67 -15.00
N ASP A 131 0.24 4.93 -14.96
CA ASP A 131 1.01 5.57 -16.02
C ASP A 131 2.47 5.10 -16.06
N ASN A 132 2.97 4.57 -14.94
CA ASN A 132 4.29 3.96 -14.84
C ASN A 132 4.26 2.43 -14.83
N SER A 133 3.07 1.82 -14.90
CA SER A 133 2.87 0.36 -14.89
C SER A 133 3.58 -0.36 -13.73
N ILE A 134 3.53 0.25 -12.54
CA ILE A 134 4.22 -0.21 -11.32
C ILE A 134 3.23 -0.26 -10.15
N TYR A 135 3.38 -1.22 -9.24
CA TYR A 135 2.62 -1.20 -7.98
C TYR A 135 3.14 -0.07 -7.09
N VAL A 136 2.25 0.76 -6.55
CA VAL A 136 2.61 1.86 -5.65
C VAL A 136 2.01 1.59 -4.29
N VAL A 137 2.86 1.48 -3.27
CA VAL A 137 2.45 1.45 -1.86
C VAL A 137 2.69 2.83 -1.26
N ALA A 138 1.65 3.41 -0.69
CA ALA A 138 1.71 4.72 -0.06
C ALA A 138 0.91 4.74 1.24
N ASN A 139 1.26 5.67 2.12
CA ASN A 139 0.55 5.91 3.36
C ASN A 139 -0.19 7.25 3.29
N ILE A 140 -1.50 7.22 3.51
CA ILE A 140 -2.39 8.38 3.52
C ILE A 140 -3.37 8.28 4.71
N GLY A 141 -4.15 9.33 4.93
CA GLY A 141 -5.12 9.36 6.02
C GLY A 141 -6.52 9.00 5.53
N ASP A 142 -7.16 8.06 6.21
CA ASP A 142 -8.56 7.69 5.98
C ASP A 142 -9.47 8.39 6.99
N LYS A 143 -10.68 8.74 6.56
CA LYS A 143 -11.77 9.10 7.48
C LYS A 143 -13.03 8.31 7.19
N LYS A 144 -13.73 7.96 8.27
CA LYS A 144 -15.00 7.23 8.21
C LYS A 144 -16.05 7.98 9.04
N PRO A 145 -17.01 8.67 8.40
CA PRO A 145 -18.11 9.28 9.10
C PRO A 145 -18.89 8.24 9.91
N CYS A 146 -19.25 8.58 11.14
CA CYS A 146 -20.07 7.74 12.01
C CYS A 146 -21.16 8.59 12.67
N ASN A 147 -22.15 7.93 13.28
CA ASN A 147 -23.27 8.60 13.93
C ASN A 147 -23.49 8.04 15.33
N ALA A 148 -24.41 8.65 16.08
CA ALA A 148 -24.73 8.24 17.45
C ALA A 148 -25.31 6.82 17.58
N SER A 149 -25.66 6.16 16.46
CA SER A 149 -26.07 4.75 16.47
C SER A 149 -24.88 3.80 16.65
N ASP A 150 -23.66 4.25 16.32
CA ASP A 150 -22.44 3.53 16.62
C ASP A 150 -21.94 3.95 18.03
N PRO A 151 -21.95 3.03 19.01
CA PRO A 151 -21.57 3.34 20.38
C PRO A 151 -20.08 3.68 20.55
N HIS A 152 -19.23 3.38 19.56
CA HIS A 152 -17.79 3.69 19.59
C HIS A 152 -17.44 4.93 18.76
N CYS A 153 -18.42 5.56 18.11
CA CYS A 153 -18.17 6.73 17.28
C CYS A 153 -17.54 7.86 18.12
N PRO A 154 -16.39 8.39 17.70
CA PRO A 154 -15.77 9.50 18.40
C PRO A 154 -16.72 10.70 18.52
N PRO A 155 -16.60 11.54 19.57
CA PRO A 155 -17.51 12.67 19.80
C PRO A 155 -17.56 13.68 18.65
N ASP A 156 -16.52 13.69 17.81
CA ASP A 156 -16.36 14.58 16.66
C ASP A 156 -16.92 13.98 15.35
N GLY A 157 -17.63 12.85 15.44
CA GLY A 157 -18.50 12.29 14.40
C GLY A 157 -17.79 11.51 13.29
N ARG A 158 -16.50 11.21 13.45
CA ARG A 158 -15.76 10.38 12.48
C ARG A 158 -14.64 9.59 13.14
N TYR A 159 -14.32 8.46 12.55
CA TYR A 159 -13.02 7.82 12.75
C TYR A 159 -11.99 8.39 11.79
N GLN A 160 -10.73 8.41 12.22
CA GLN A 160 -9.57 8.87 11.43
C GLN A 160 -8.45 7.84 11.57
N TYR A 161 -7.94 7.31 10.46
CA TYR A 161 -6.96 6.22 10.50
C TYR A 161 -5.69 6.54 9.72
N ASN A 162 -4.56 6.15 10.29
CA ASN A 162 -3.30 6.01 9.55
C ASN A 162 -3.45 4.81 8.61
N THR A 163 -3.33 5.05 7.31
CA THR A 163 -3.80 4.09 6.31
C THR A 163 -2.79 3.85 5.20
N ASP A 164 -2.30 2.61 5.10
CA ASP A 164 -1.58 2.19 3.92
C ASP A 164 -2.55 1.82 2.79
N VAL A 165 -2.25 2.27 1.58
CA VAL A 165 -2.98 1.94 0.35
C VAL A 165 -2.03 1.37 -0.69
N VAL A 166 -2.52 0.40 -1.46
CA VAL A 166 -1.77 -0.20 -2.57
C VAL A 166 -2.55 -0.05 -3.86
N PHE A 167 -1.90 0.55 -4.86
CA PHE A 167 -2.40 0.60 -6.22
C PHE A 167 -1.64 -0.38 -7.11
N ASP A 168 -2.35 -1.21 -7.88
CA ASP A 168 -1.73 -2.11 -8.85
C ASP A 168 -1.17 -1.35 -10.06
N SER A 169 -0.45 -2.06 -10.94
CA SER A 169 0.12 -1.47 -12.16
C SER A 169 -0.90 -0.94 -13.17
N LYS A 170 -2.21 -1.16 -12.96
CA LYS A 170 -3.32 -0.59 -13.74
C LYS A 170 -3.98 0.59 -13.03
N GLY A 171 -3.51 0.93 -11.82
CA GLY A 171 -4.05 1.98 -10.95
C GLY A 171 -5.23 1.53 -10.10
N ARG A 172 -5.52 0.23 -9.97
CA ARG A 172 -6.61 -0.27 -9.14
C ARG A 172 -6.21 -0.26 -7.67
N LEU A 173 -7.10 0.20 -6.79
CA LEU A 173 -6.93 0.02 -5.35
C LEU A 173 -7.07 -1.47 -5.01
N VAL A 174 -5.99 -2.10 -4.54
CA VAL A 174 -5.94 -3.55 -4.25
C VAL A 174 -5.74 -3.87 -2.78
N ALA A 175 -5.27 -2.92 -1.97
CA ALA A 175 -5.24 -3.06 -0.52
C ALA A 175 -5.47 -1.71 0.17
N ARG A 176 -6.10 -1.77 1.34
CA ARG A 176 -6.24 -0.69 2.32
C ARG A 176 -6.04 -1.32 3.69
N TYR A 177 -5.09 -0.81 4.47
CA TYR A 177 -4.78 -1.29 5.81
C TYR A 177 -4.80 -0.13 6.80
N HIS A 178 -5.60 -0.25 7.86
CA HIS A 178 -5.57 0.69 8.97
C HIS A 178 -4.56 0.24 10.03
N LYS A 179 -3.59 1.11 10.33
CA LYS A 179 -2.56 0.84 11.35
C LYS A 179 -3.19 0.48 12.69
N TYR A 180 -2.85 -0.70 13.20
CA TYR A 180 -3.43 -1.20 14.44
C TYR A 180 -2.66 -0.71 15.67
N ASN A 181 -1.34 -0.80 15.69
CA ASN A 181 -0.53 -0.40 16.83
C ASN A 181 -0.06 1.05 16.69
N LEU A 182 -0.86 2.01 17.14
CA LEU A 182 -0.47 3.42 17.17
C LEU A 182 0.67 3.66 18.17
N PHE A 183 1.62 4.51 17.78
CA PHE A 183 2.68 5.02 18.63
C PHE A 183 2.15 6.16 19.50
N ALA A 184 2.67 6.34 20.72
CA ALA A 184 2.14 7.30 21.70
C ALA A 184 1.92 8.75 21.20
N PRO A 185 2.72 9.30 20.27
CA PRO A 185 2.50 10.63 19.68
C PRO A 185 1.37 10.72 18.64
N GLU A 186 0.80 9.61 18.17
CA GLU A 186 -0.23 9.57 17.11
C GLU A 186 -1.64 9.87 17.66
N ILE A 187 -1.79 11.00 18.35
CA ILE A 187 -3.05 11.41 18.99
C ILE A 187 -4.15 11.77 17.98
N GLN A 188 -3.81 11.94 16.71
CA GLN A 188 -4.72 12.32 15.63
C GLN A 188 -5.53 11.15 15.07
N PHE A 189 -5.10 9.91 15.33
CA PHE A 189 -5.70 8.69 14.77
C PHE A 189 -6.45 7.86 15.81
N ASP A 190 -7.44 7.11 15.35
CA ASP A 190 -8.21 6.13 16.11
C ASP A 190 -7.62 4.73 15.92
N PHE A 191 -7.80 3.87 16.94
CA PHE A 191 -7.49 2.45 16.81
C PHE A 191 -8.61 1.76 16.01
N PRO A 192 -8.28 0.91 15.03
CA PRO A 192 -9.26 0.01 14.43
C PRO A 192 -9.87 -0.91 15.50
N LYS A 193 -11.15 -1.27 15.31
CA LYS A 193 -11.86 -2.13 16.27
C LYS A 193 -11.19 -3.49 16.44
N ASP A 194 -10.80 -4.10 15.32
CA ASP A 194 -10.17 -5.41 15.24
C ASP A 194 -8.90 -5.29 14.39
N PRO A 195 -7.84 -6.08 14.66
CA PRO A 195 -6.63 -6.06 13.84
C PRO A 195 -6.94 -6.56 12.43
N GLU A 196 -6.59 -5.77 11.42
CA GLU A 196 -6.80 -6.12 10.02
C GLU A 196 -5.63 -6.98 9.50
N LEU A 197 -5.95 -8.13 8.90
CA LEU A 197 -4.97 -8.95 8.17
C LEU A 197 -5.14 -8.69 6.67
N VAL A 198 -4.45 -7.67 6.18
CA VAL A 198 -4.58 -7.21 4.79
C VAL A 198 -3.51 -7.85 3.93
N THR A 199 -3.95 -8.45 2.84
CA THR A 199 -3.06 -9.04 1.82
C THR A 199 -3.50 -8.65 0.43
N PHE A 200 -2.57 -8.65 -0.50
CA PHE A 200 -2.86 -8.46 -1.92
C PHE A 200 -2.03 -9.42 -2.78
N ASP A 201 -2.65 -9.92 -3.83
CA ASP A 201 -2.03 -10.83 -4.80
C ASP A 201 -1.40 -10.04 -5.94
N THR A 202 -0.21 -10.44 -6.36
CA THR A 202 0.46 -9.92 -7.56
C THR A 202 0.94 -11.07 -8.45
N PRO A 203 1.28 -10.79 -9.72
CA PRO A 203 1.93 -11.79 -10.58
C PRO A 203 3.29 -12.29 -10.07
N PHE A 204 3.86 -11.65 -9.04
CA PHE A 204 5.19 -11.93 -8.50
C PHE A 204 5.16 -12.32 -7.01
N GLY A 205 3.98 -12.67 -6.47
CA GLY A 205 3.84 -13.20 -5.12
C GLY A 205 2.65 -12.61 -4.36
N LYS A 206 2.34 -13.20 -3.20
CA LYS A 206 1.35 -12.67 -2.28
C LYS A 206 2.04 -11.84 -1.19
N PHE A 207 1.54 -10.62 -0.97
CA PHE A 207 2.10 -9.67 -0.04
C PHE A 207 1.14 -9.42 1.13
N GLY A 208 1.67 -9.35 2.34
CA GLY A 208 1.02 -8.74 3.49
C GLY A 208 1.53 -7.31 3.72
N ILE A 209 0.76 -6.52 4.46
CA ILE A 209 1.09 -5.12 4.75
C ILE A 209 0.86 -4.80 6.22
N PHE A 210 1.79 -4.04 6.82
CA PHE A 210 1.64 -3.41 8.13
C PHE A 210 2.56 -2.20 8.27
N THR A 211 2.35 -1.38 9.30
CA THR A 211 2.92 -0.03 9.39
C THR A 211 3.75 0.15 10.67
N CYS A 212 4.99 0.60 10.53
CA CYS A 212 5.90 1.07 11.59
C CYS A 212 5.85 0.30 12.92
N PHE A 213 5.08 0.78 13.91
CA PHE A 213 5.10 0.25 15.27
C PHE A 213 4.45 -1.15 15.37
N ASP A 214 3.69 -1.56 14.34
CA ASP A 214 3.15 -2.91 14.22
C ASP A 214 4.22 -4.01 14.28
N ILE A 215 5.46 -3.73 13.85
CA ILE A 215 6.56 -4.72 13.83
C ILE A 215 6.92 -5.26 15.24
N PHE A 216 6.61 -4.50 16.29
CA PHE A 216 6.91 -4.87 17.68
C PHE A 216 5.76 -5.65 18.34
N SER A 217 4.67 -5.88 17.62
CA SER A 217 3.44 -6.50 18.13
C SER A 217 3.15 -7.84 17.45
N HIS A 218 2.45 -8.73 18.16
CA HIS A 218 2.06 -10.03 17.57
C HIS A 218 1.09 -9.85 16.40
N HIS A 219 0.09 -8.97 16.55
CA HIS A 219 -0.84 -8.63 15.49
C HIS A 219 -0.55 -7.23 14.96
N PRO A 220 -0.52 -7.01 13.63
CA PRO A 220 -0.54 -8.03 12.57
C PRO A 220 0.83 -8.67 12.26
N ALA A 221 1.95 -8.12 12.76
CA ALA A 221 3.27 -8.44 12.20
C ALA A 221 3.69 -9.91 12.29
N VAL A 222 3.54 -10.58 13.45
CA VAL A 222 3.92 -12.00 13.58
C VAL A 222 3.02 -12.90 12.73
N VAL A 223 1.72 -12.58 12.64
CA VAL A 223 0.76 -13.33 11.82
C VAL A 223 1.07 -13.15 10.34
N VAL A 224 1.29 -11.91 9.90
CA VAL A 224 1.61 -11.59 8.51
C VAL A 224 2.91 -12.25 8.06
N VAL A 225 3.93 -12.22 8.91
CA VAL A 225 5.20 -12.91 8.63
C VAL A 225 4.99 -14.42 8.62
N ASN A 226 4.33 -15.02 9.60
CA ASN A 226 4.20 -16.49 9.60
C ASN A 226 3.33 -17.05 8.47
N GLU A 227 2.38 -16.28 7.95
CA GLU A 227 1.38 -16.76 6.99
C GLU A 227 1.65 -16.35 5.53
N PHE A 228 2.48 -15.33 5.27
CA PHE A 228 2.64 -14.77 3.92
C PHE A 228 4.09 -14.71 3.42
N GLN A 229 4.25 -14.80 2.09
CA GLN A 229 5.58 -14.93 1.46
C GLN A 229 6.41 -13.64 1.50
N TRP A 230 5.73 -12.50 1.38
CA TRP A 230 6.36 -11.17 1.33
C TRP A 230 5.61 -10.19 2.21
N THR A 231 6.34 -9.28 2.85
CA THR A 231 5.76 -8.26 3.73
C THR A 231 6.23 -6.88 3.29
N VAL A 232 5.28 -5.94 3.16
CA VAL A 232 5.57 -4.52 2.97
C VAL A 232 5.52 -3.79 4.31
N PHE A 233 6.56 -3.00 4.58
CA PHE A 233 6.74 -2.23 5.80
C PHE A 233 7.04 -0.76 5.49
N SER A 234 6.21 0.15 5.99
CA SER A 234 6.37 1.61 5.86
C SER A 234 6.77 2.24 7.21
N THR A 235 7.68 3.23 7.19
CA THR A 235 8.14 3.96 8.40
C THR A 235 8.26 5.46 8.14
N PRO A 236 8.13 6.33 9.15
CA PRO A 236 8.00 7.77 8.96
C PRO A 236 9.36 8.49 8.93
N ARG A 237 10.46 7.85 9.35
CA ARG A 237 11.79 8.48 9.41
C ARG A 237 12.94 7.57 8.96
N PRO A 238 13.94 8.13 8.23
CA PRO A 238 15.25 7.51 8.04
C PRO A 238 15.88 7.08 9.38
N GLY A 239 16.42 5.87 9.43
CA GLY A 239 17.27 5.40 10.55
C GLY A 239 16.58 5.17 11.90
N THR A 240 15.24 5.19 11.97
CA THR A 240 14.50 4.88 13.22
C THR A 240 14.20 3.39 13.40
N THR A 241 14.48 2.57 12.40
CA THR A 241 14.23 1.13 12.42
C THR A 241 15.39 0.38 13.08
N TYR A 242 15.27 0.11 14.38
CA TYR A 242 15.94 -1.05 14.97
C TYR A 242 15.09 -2.29 14.63
N CYS A 243 15.37 -2.92 13.48
CA CYS A 243 14.77 -4.23 13.14
C CYS A 243 15.14 -5.24 14.26
N PRO A 244 14.19 -5.85 14.98
CA PRO A 244 14.50 -6.79 16.05
C PRO A 244 15.29 -7.98 15.47
N SER A 245 16.52 -8.16 15.92
CA SER A 245 17.45 -9.19 15.43
C SER A 245 16.95 -10.62 15.65
N SER A 246 15.94 -10.83 16.49
CA SER A 246 15.39 -12.14 16.84
C SER A 246 14.30 -12.65 15.89
N LEU A 247 13.69 -11.80 15.06
CA LEU A 247 12.63 -12.19 14.11
C LEU A 247 13.13 -12.36 12.67
N LEU A 248 14.40 -12.05 12.39
CA LEU A 248 14.90 -11.69 11.06
C LEU A 248 16.19 -12.43 10.66
N SER A 249 16.35 -13.70 11.03
CA SER A 249 17.59 -14.45 10.77
C SER A 249 17.76 -14.97 9.34
N HIS A 250 16.78 -14.82 8.45
CA HIS A 250 16.86 -15.35 7.09
C HIS A 250 16.50 -14.30 6.04
N SER A 251 17.49 -13.97 5.21
CA SER A 251 17.42 -13.19 3.96
C SER A 251 17.15 -11.68 4.06
N ILE A 252 18.09 -10.94 4.67
CA ILE A 252 18.37 -9.55 4.26
C ILE A 252 19.45 -9.62 3.17
N GLN A 253 19.12 -9.30 1.91
CA GLN A 253 20.15 -8.95 0.92
C GLN A 253 20.39 -7.45 1.00
N PRO A 254 21.58 -6.98 1.42
CA PRO A 254 21.89 -5.57 1.36
C PRO A 254 21.87 -5.12 -0.11
N GLY A 255 21.09 -4.08 -0.41
CA GLY A 255 21.26 -3.32 -1.64
C GLY A 255 22.70 -2.80 -1.71
N LEU A 256 23.28 -2.77 -2.92
CA LEU A 256 24.67 -2.40 -3.20
C LEU A 256 25.05 -0.94 -2.87
N GLU A 257 24.24 -0.21 -2.09
CA GLU A 257 24.40 1.21 -1.83
C GLU A 257 24.24 1.54 -0.32
N PRO A 258 25.10 2.38 0.29
CA PRO A 258 25.23 2.53 1.74
C PRO A 258 24.06 3.20 2.49
N TRP A 259 22.97 3.55 1.80
CA TRP A 259 21.89 4.40 2.31
C TRP A 259 20.51 3.71 2.33
N ALA A 260 20.40 2.45 1.95
CA ALA A 260 19.15 1.71 1.99
C ALA A 260 18.89 1.10 3.39
N SER A 261 18.23 1.83 4.28
CA SER A 261 17.73 1.29 5.55
C SER A 261 16.27 0.83 5.40
N THR A 262 16.03 -0.25 4.66
CA THR A 262 14.71 -0.89 4.62
C THR A 262 14.84 -2.41 4.68
N CYS A 263 14.15 -3.03 5.64
CA CYS A 263 14.09 -4.48 5.83
C CYS A 263 13.01 -5.05 4.89
N TRP A 264 13.40 -5.79 3.86
CA TRP A 264 12.51 -6.74 3.17
C TRP A 264 12.61 -8.09 3.89
N LEU A 265 11.47 -8.65 4.29
CA LEU A 265 11.38 -10.02 4.78
C LEU A 265 11.04 -10.93 3.60
N GLN A 266 12.05 -11.63 3.07
CA GLN A 266 11.84 -12.82 2.26
C GLN A 266 11.81 -14.03 3.18
N ILE A 267 10.68 -14.72 3.24
CA ILE A 267 10.58 -15.97 4.00
C ILE A 267 10.95 -17.11 3.05
N PRO A 268 11.96 -17.94 3.37
CA PRO A 268 12.25 -19.11 2.57
C PRO A 268 11.03 -20.02 2.59
N THR A 269 10.34 -20.15 1.46
CA THR A 269 9.46 -21.29 1.27
C THR A 269 10.37 -22.51 1.18
N THR A 270 10.30 -23.40 2.18
CA THR A 270 10.85 -24.74 1.98
C THR A 270 10.16 -25.32 0.75
N PRO A 271 10.89 -25.78 -0.28
CA PRO A 271 10.25 -26.48 -1.38
C PRO A 271 9.59 -27.73 -0.79
N ALA A 272 8.27 -27.81 -0.89
CA ALA A 272 7.57 -29.08 -0.74
C ALA A 272 7.92 -29.93 -1.96
N CYS A 273 9.09 -30.55 -1.91
CA CYS A 273 9.46 -31.68 -2.74
C CYS A 273 9.42 -32.93 -1.85
N THR A 274 8.29 -33.64 -1.89
CA THR A 274 8.21 -35.08 -2.11
C THR A 274 6.86 -35.41 -2.69
#